data_AF-A0A7W8L382-F1
#
_entry.id   AF-A0A7W8L382-F1
#
_cell.length_a   1.000
_cell.length_b   1.000
_cell.length_c   1.000
_cell.angle_alpha   90.00
_cell.angle_beta   90.00
_cell.angle_gamma   90.00
#
_symmetry.space_group_name_H-M   'P 1'
#
loop_
_entity.id
_entity.type
_entity.pdbx_description
1 polymer ?
#
loop_
_entity_poly.entity_id
_entity_poly.type
_entity_poly.pdbx_seq_one_letter_code
_entity_poly.pdbx_strand_id
1 'polypeptide(L)'
;MDMRVRKPAGHPMPEIAAFVAELKAAFGEPGINEAIRRGKAGEPSFHARENGRSVGTARPAEPNVWRVDRAVRDRHYCEGCDGSCVGSAKSCRP
;
A
#
# COMPACT_ATOMS: atom_id res chain seq x y z
N MET A 1 -46.08 8.91 -4.13
CA MET A 1 -44.88 9.14 -3.30
C MET A 1 -43.77 8.25 -3.82
N ASP A 2 -42.86 8.79 -4.64
CA ASP A 2 -41.70 8.04 -5.13
C ASP A 2 -40.61 7.98 -4.06
N MET A 3 -40.54 6.85 -3.32
CA MET A 3 -39.37 6.52 -2.51
C MET A 3 -38.21 6.17 -3.44
N ARG A 4 -37.38 7.17 -3.77
CA ARG A 4 -36.07 6.91 -4.35
C ARG A 4 -35.22 6.18 -3.32
N VAL A 5 -35.16 4.86 -3.43
CA VAL A 5 -34.21 4.02 -2.71
C VAL A 5 -32.82 4.54 -3.02
N ARG A 6 -32.20 5.24 -2.07
CA ARG A 6 -30.78 5.59 -2.14
C ARG A 6 -30.01 4.27 -2.16
N LYS A 7 -29.43 3.90 -3.30
CA LYS A 7 -28.40 2.86 -3.35
C LYS A 7 -27.38 3.18 -2.24
N PRO A 8 -26.97 2.20 -1.40
CA PRO A 8 -25.92 2.44 -0.45
C PRO A 8 -24.72 2.94 -1.24
N ALA A 9 -24.28 4.17 -0.93
CA ALA A 9 -23.05 4.68 -1.50
C ALA A 9 -21.94 3.67 -1.15
N GLY A 10 -21.26 3.16 -2.16
CA GLY A 10 -20.16 2.21 -1.95
C GLY A 10 -19.13 2.77 -0.97
N HIS A 11 -18.34 1.88 -0.37
CA HIS A 11 -17.31 2.29 0.58
C HIS A 11 -16.42 3.38 -0.06
N PRO A 12 -16.07 4.47 0.67
CA PRO A 12 -15.30 5.59 0.11
C PRO A 12 -13.88 5.20 -0.34
N MET A 13 -13.42 4.01 0.05
CA MET A 13 -12.18 3.36 -0.35
C MET A 13 -12.50 1.92 -0.80
N PRO A 14 -13.06 1.73 -2.01
CA PRO A 14 -13.59 0.44 -2.44
C PRO A 14 -12.51 -0.63 -2.62
N GLU A 15 -11.36 -0.30 -3.23
CA GLU A 15 -10.28 -1.27 -3.47
C GLU A 15 -9.62 -1.68 -2.17
N ILE A 16 -9.38 -0.73 -1.27
CA ILE A 16 -8.81 -1.04 0.05
C ILE A 16 -9.80 -1.87 0.89
N ALA A 17 -11.10 -1.62 0.78
CA ALA A 17 -12.10 -2.43 1.49
C ALA A 17 -12.14 -3.88 0.99
N ALA A 18 -12.08 -4.08 -0.33
CA ALA A 18 -11.98 -5.41 -0.93
C ALA A 18 -10.70 -6.13 -0.49
N PHE A 19 -9.55 -5.45 -0.56
CA PHE A 19 -8.27 -6.01 -0.13
C PHE A 19 -8.28 -6.38 1.37
N VAL A 20 -8.84 -5.54 2.24
CA VAL A 20 -8.98 -5.86 3.66
C VAL A 20 -9.88 -7.07 3.87
N ALA A 21 -10.94 -7.24 3.08
CA ALA A 21 -11.78 -8.44 3.15
C ALA A 21 -10.99 -9.71 2.78
N GLU A 22 -10.15 -9.66 1.75
CA GLU A 22 -9.26 -10.76 1.38
C GLU A 22 -8.23 -11.06 2.49
N LEU A 23 -7.63 -10.02 3.09
CA LEU A 23 -6.72 -10.18 4.21
C LEU A 23 -7.40 -10.86 5.41
N LYS A 24 -8.63 -10.45 5.74
CA LYS A 24 -9.41 -11.07 6.82
C LYS A 24 -9.71 -12.54 6.52
N ALA A 25 -10.03 -12.87 5.27
CA ALA A 25 -10.28 -14.23 4.84
C ALA A 25 -9.02 -15.10 4.92
N ALA A 26 -7.86 -14.55 4.53
CA ALA A 26 -6.60 -15.28 4.49
C ALA A 26 -5.91 -15.42 5.86
N PHE A 27 -5.94 -14.37 6.69
CA PHE A 27 -5.15 -14.29 7.92
C PHE A 27 -5.99 -14.26 9.20
N GLY A 28 -7.31 -14.25 9.07
CA GLY A 28 -8.24 -14.17 10.18
C GLY A 28 -8.63 -12.74 10.52
N GLU A 29 -9.92 -12.55 10.78
CA GLU A 29 -10.49 -11.22 11.04
C GLU A 29 -9.95 -10.52 12.30
N PRO A 30 -9.77 -11.19 13.47
CA PRO A 30 -9.35 -10.51 14.69
C PRO A 30 -7.99 -9.81 14.54
N GLY A 31 -7.02 -10.46 13.90
CA GLY A 31 -5.68 -9.91 13.71
C GLY A 31 -5.68 -8.68 12.80
N ILE A 32 -6.41 -8.75 11.69
CA ILE A 32 -6.52 -7.62 10.75
C ILE A 32 -7.29 -6.45 11.38
N ASN A 33 -8.39 -6.72 12.08
CA ASN A 33 -9.15 -5.68 12.78
C ASN A 33 -8.29 -4.99 13.86
N GLU A 34 -7.50 -5.75 14.60
CA GLU A 34 -6.60 -5.21 15.62
C GLU A 34 -5.50 -4.33 15.01
N ALA A 35 -4.87 -4.76 13.92
CA ALA A 35 -3.90 -3.94 13.19
C ALA A 35 -4.51 -2.63 12.68
N ILE A 36 -5.73 -2.68 12.12
CA ILE A 36 -6.46 -1.47 11.69
C ILE A 36 -6.76 -0.56 12.88
N ARG A 37 -7.20 -1.12 14.01
CA ARG A 37 -7.52 -0.35 15.22
C ARG A 37 -6.28 0.37 15.76
N ARG A 38 -5.16 -0.34 15.91
CA ARG A 38 -3.87 0.24 16.33
C ARG A 38 -3.37 1.29 15.34
N GLY A 39 -3.50 1.01 14.04
CA GLY A 39 -3.24 1.96 12.95
C GLY A 39 -3.97 3.28 13.13
N LYS A 40 -5.28 3.22 13.38
CA LYS A 40 -6.13 4.39 13.63
C LYS A 40 -5.80 5.09 14.95
N ALA A 41 -5.23 4.39 15.93
CA ALA A 41 -4.84 4.92 17.23
C ALA A 41 -3.47 5.62 17.25
N GLY A 42 -2.77 5.70 16.11
CA GLY A 42 -1.47 6.38 16.02
C GLY A 42 -0.27 5.42 15.89
N GLU A 43 -0.50 4.11 15.96
CA GLU A 43 0.59 3.16 15.83
C GLU A 43 0.86 2.84 14.36
N PRO A 44 2.11 2.75 13.89
CA PRO A 44 2.43 2.54 12.48
C PRO A 44 2.30 1.05 12.06
N SER A 45 1.16 0.45 12.40
CA SER A 45 0.81 -0.95 12.14
C SER A 45 -0.11 -1.13 10.93
N PHE A 46 -0.90 -0.11 10.59
CA PHE A 46 -1.77 -0.09 9.41
C PHE A 46 -1.88 1.33 8.85
N HIS A 47 -1.72 1.46 7.53
CA HIS A 47 -1.96 2.69 6.79
C HIS A 47 -2.44 2.34 5.38
N ALA A 48 -3.51 2.99 4.93
CA ALA A 48 -4.02 2.86 3.57
C ALA A 48 -4.43 4.22 3.01
N ARG A 49 -4.25 4.42 1.71
CA ARG A 49 -4.65 5.64 1.01
C ARG A 49 -5.29 5.31 -0.34
N GLU A 50 -6.46 5.84 -0.59
CA GLU A 50 -7.23 5.64 -1.83
C GLU A 50 -8.14 6.85 -2.06
N ASN A 51 -8.30 7.29 -3.31
CA ASN A 51 -9.19 8.41 -3.67
C ASN A 51 -8.99 9.69 -2.85
N GLY A 52 -7.73 10.00 -2.50
CA GLY A 52 -7.38 11.16 -1.67
C GLY A 52 -7.72 11.01 -0.17
N ARG A 53 -8.25 9.85 0.26
CA ARG A 53 -8.55 9.53 1.65
C ARG A 53 -7.46 8.65 2.22
N SER A 54 -7.07 8.91 3.46
CA SER A 54 -6.11 8.09 4.20
C SER A 54 -6.74 7.58 5.49
N VAL A 55 -6.38 6.35 5.88
CA VAL A 55 -6.78 5.72 7.15
C VAL A 55 -5.56 5.09 7.79
N GLY A 56 -5.44 5.25 9.12
CA GLY A 56 -4.34 4.71 9.89
C GLY A 56 -3.10 5.61 9.89
N THR A 57 -1.99 5.09 10.40
CA THR A 57 -0.77 5.86 10.64
C THR A 57 0.36 5.36 9.77
N ALA A 58 0.85 6.23 8.90
CA ALA A 58 1.96 5.90 8.02
C ALA A 58 3.23 5.66 8.86
N ARG A 59 3.98 4.62 8.49
CA ARG A 59 5.30 4.38 9.07
C ARG A 59 6.24 5.50 8.63
N PRO A 60 7.00 6.14 9.54
CA PRO A 60 7.97 7.16 9.15
C PRO A 60 8.99 6.57 8.18
N ALA A 61 9.41 7.38 7.21
CA ALA A 61 10.45 6.96 6.27
C ALA A 61 11.77 6.81 7.04
N GLU A 62 12.19 5.57 7.27
CA GLU A 62 13.52 5.33 7.84
C GLU A 62 14.59 5.71 6.81
N PRO A 63 15.78 6.20 7.25
CA PRO A 63 16.84 6.60 6.34
C PRO A 63 17.33 5.44 5.45
N ASN A 64 17.14 4.20 5.90
CA ASN A 64 17.59 2.99 5.21
C ASN A 64 16.48 2.27 4.42
N VAL A 65 15.33 2.90 4.16
CA VAL A 65 14.26 2.28 3.36
C VAL A 65 14.62 2.29 1.87
N TRP A 66 14.36 1.18 1.19
CA TRP A 66 14.35 1.15 -0.27
C TRP A 66 13.22 2.02 -0.80
N ARG A 67 13.57 3.20 -1.33
CA ARG A 67 12.62 4.01 -2.08
C ARG A 67 12.43 3.38 -3.46
N VAL A 68 11.22 2.89 -3.72
CA VAL A 68 10.80 2.41 -5.04
C VAL A 68 10.34 3.62 -5.87
N ASP A 69 11.24 4.59 -6.00
CA ASP A 69 11.10 5.75 -6.88
C ASP A 69 12.20 5.70 -7.96
N ARG A 70 12.33 6.75 -8.77
CA ARG A 70 13.35 6.77 -9.82
C ARG A 70 14.78 6.73 -9.29
N ALA A 71 15.04 7.08 -8.03
CA ALA A 71 16.36 6.98 -7.42
C ALA A 71 16.84 5.53 -7.29
N VAL A 72 15.95 4.53 -7.40
CA VAL A 72 16.36 3.12 -7.47
C VAL A 72 17.31 2.83 -8.64
N ARG A 73 17.24 3.64 -9.71
CA ARG A 73 18.09 3.51 -10.91
C ARG A 73 19.49 4.13 -10.72
N ASP A 74 19.65 5.05 -9.78
CA ASP A 74 20.92 5.78 -9.58
C ASP A 74 21.91 5.04 -8.66
N ARG A 75 21.56 3.84 -8.18
CA ARG A 75 22.36 3.12 -7.16
C ARG A 75 23.51 2.28 -7.73
N HIS A 76 23.76 2.38 -9.04
CA HIS A 76 24.91 1.79 -9.75
C HIS A 76 25.27 0.36 -9.30
N TYR A 77 24.27 -0.51 -9.13
CA TYR A 77 24.46 -1.89 -8.65
C TYR A 77 25.31 -2.77 -9.60
N CYS A 78 25.41 -2.35 -10.85
CA CYS A 78 26.06 -3.00 -11.97
C CYS A 78 27.24 -2.13 -12.42
N GLU A 79 28.37 -2.76 -12.73
CA GLU A 79 29.54 -2.06 -13.29
C GLU A 79 29.18 -1.48 -14.67
N GLY A 80 29.35 -0.17 -14.86
CA GLY A 80 29.07 0.52 -16.14
C GLY A 80 27.59 0.76 -16.44
N CYS A 81 26.72 0.67 -15.44
CA CYS A 81 25.27 0.66 -15.58
C CYS A 81 24.61 1.88 -14.94
N ASP A 82 23.65 2.48 -15.65
CA ASP A 82 22.84 3.63 -15.23
C ASP A 82 21.55 3.24 -14.49
N GLY A 83 21.45 1.96 -14.09
CA GLY A 83 20.31 1.32 -13.45
C GLY A 83 19.04 1.24 -14.30
N SER A 84 19.11 1.48 -15.60
CA SER A 84 18.03 1.17 -16.54
C SER A 84 17.63 -0.31 -16.55
N CYS A 85 18.51 -1.23 -16.11
CA CYS A 85 18.19 -2.65 -16.03
C CYS A 85 17.26 -3.03 -14.85
N VAL A 86 17.09 -2.17 -13.83
CA VAL A 86 16.21 -2.43 -12.68
C VAL A 86 14.76 -2.66 -13.15
N GLY A 87 14.21 -3.85 -12.85
CA GLY A 87 12.85 -4.24 -13.22
C GLY A 87 12.66 -4.75 -14.64
N SER A 88 13.73 -4.86 -15.44
CA SER A 88 13.67 -5.32 -16.84
C SER A 88 13.89 -6.84 -17.03
N ALA A 89 14.19 -7.57 -15.95
CA ALA A 89 14.63 -8.97 -15.96
C ALA A 89 15.91 -9.26 -16.78
N LYS A 90 16.58 -8.23 -17.31
CA LYS A 90 17.86 -8.35 -18.03
C LYS A 90 19.02 -8.33 -17.03
N SER A 91 19.95 -9.27 -17.20
CA SER A 91 21.24 -9.19 -16.52
C SER A 91 22.04 -8.03 -17.11
N CYS A 92 22.71 -7.28 -16.23
CA CYS A 92 23.57 -6.18 -16.64
C CYS A 92 24.98 -6.66 -17.09
N ARG A 93 25.22 -7.98 -17.09
CA ARG A 93 26.29 -8.65 -17.85
C ARG A 93 25.66 -9.72 -18.77
N PRO A 94 26.22 -9.96 -19.96
CA PRO A 94 25.74 -10.99 -20.89
C PRO A 94 25.82 -12.39 -20.31
#